data_AF-A0A2W7UPF4-F1
#
_entry.id   AF-A0A2W7UPF4-F1
#
_cell.length_a   1.000
_cell.length_b   1.000
_cell.length_c   1.000
_cell.angle_alpha   90.00
_cell.angle_beta   90.00
_cell.angle_gamma   90.00
#
_symmetry.space_group_name_H-M   'P 1'
#
loop_
_entity.id
_entity.type
_entity.pdbx_description
1 polymer ?
#
loop_
_entity_poly.entity_id
_entity_poly.type
_entity_poly.pdbx_seq_one_letter_code
_entity_poly.pdbx_strand_id
1 'polypeptide(L)'
;MINDILTGIPWGVLLSFMIGPVFFILLETSIIKGFRAALVFDLGVVLGDVFFITIAYLGSYRLIQSLNDNSSLFIFGGFIMMAYGFVSFLGTKKEKKVNTKTIDNEIIKKNYLGLFFKGFFLNIINIGVLGFWLAVIISVGPKLEMETSRVLTFFISVIITYLSIDCIKIALAKQLKHKMTPTNIYKIKRGISVVLMIFGLVLIFQGWFPEEKQMVKNAFEKIDK
;
A
#
# COMPACT_ATOMS: atom_id res chain seq x y z
N MET A 1 18.71 4.69 -21.05
CA MET A 1 17.84 3.50 -20.90
C MET A 1 18.36 2.50 -19.87
N ILE A 2 19.52 1.85 -20.04
CA ILE A 2 20.04 0.88 -19.04
C ILE A 2 20.24 1.51 -17.66
N ASN A 3 20.84 2.70 -17.60
CA ASN A 3 21.02 3.42 -16.34
C ASN A 3 19.68 3.77 -15.68
N ASP A 4 18.64 4.06 -16.46
CA ASP A 4 17.30 4.38 -15.93
C ASP A 4 16.66 3.12 -15.31
N ILE A 5 16.87 1.94 -15.90
CA ILE A 5 16.48 0.64 -15.32
C ILE A 5 17.24 0.40 -14.00
N LEU A 6 18.57 0.52 -14.01
CA LEU A 6 19.38 0.31 -12.80
C LEU A 6 18.99 1.26 -11.67
N THR A 7 18.62 2.50 -12.01
CA THR A 7 18.14 3.48 -11.04
C THR A 7 16.76 3.12 -10.48
N GLY A 8 15.90 2.47 -11.27
CA GLY A 8 14.57 2.01 -10.85
C GLY A 8 14.58 0.83 -9.87
N ILE A 9 15.58 -0.04 -9.94
CA ILE A 9 15.66 -1.26 -9.11
C ILE A 9 15.64 -0.93 -7.60
N PRO A 10 16.51 -0.05 -7.05
CA PRO A 10 16.47 0.29 -5.62
C PRO A 10 15.10 0.81 -5.15
N TRP A 11 14.43 1.62 -5.97
CA TRP A 11 13.10 2.14 -5.67
C TRP A 11 12.04 1.03 -5.64
N GLY A 12 12.11 0.08 -6.57
CA GLY A 12 11.20 -1.06 -6.60
C GLY A 12 11.38 -1.98 -5.40
N VAL A 13 12.63 -2.22 -4.98
CA VAL A 13 12.93 -2.97 -3.74
C VAL A 13 12.40 -2.23 -2.52
N LEU A 14 12.67 -0.92 -2.41
CA LEU A 14 12.21 -0.11 -1.29
C LEU A 14 10.69 -0.10 -1.18
N LEU A 15 9.99 0.11 -2.31
CA LEU A 15 8.53 0.11 -2.38
C LEU A 15 7.96 -1.23 -1.91
N SER A 16 8.57 -2.34 -2.34
CA SER A 16 8.19 -3.69 -1.95
C SER A 16 8.22 -3.89 -0.43
N PHE A 17 9.17 -3.31 0.29
CA PHE A 17 9.26 -3.43 1.75
C PHE A 17 8.59 -2.28 2.51
N MET A 18 7.91 -1.35 1.83
CA MET A 18 7.24 -0.24 2.48
C MET A 18 6.08 -0.75 3.34
N ILE A 19 6.24 -0.63 4.66
CA ILE A 19 5.27 -1.16 5.62
C ILE A 19 4.04 -0.24 5.62
N GLY A 20 2.90 -0.80 5.25
CA GLY A 20 1.64 -0.08 5.21
C GLY A 20 0.42 -1.01 5.11
N PRO A 21 -0.78 -0.44 4.99
CA PRO A 21 -2.05 -1.17 4.86
C PRO A 21 -2.01 -2.28 3.81
N VAL A 22 -1.48 -1.94 2.64
CA VAL A 22 -1.40 -2.84 1.49
C VAL A 22 -0.48 -4.01 1.78
N PHE A 23 0.70 -3.77 2.37
CA PHE A 23 1.66 -4.80 2.77
C PHE A 23 1.02 -5.86 3.68
N PHE A 24 0.30 -5.43 4.72
CA PHE A 24 -0.34 -6.36 5.65
C PHE A 24 -1.47 -7.17 4.99
N ILE A 25 -2.31 -6.54 4.18
CA ILE A 25 -3.40 -7.22 3.48
C ILE A 25 -2.87 -8.17 2.41
N LEU A 26 -1.75 -7.86 1.76
CA LEU A 26 -1.07 -8.74 0.82
C LEU A 26 -0.60 -10.03 1.52
N LEU A 27 0.09 -9.88 2.66
CA LEU A 27 0.56 -11.01 3.46
C LEU A 27 -0.61 -11.86 3.96
N GLU A 28 -1.68 -11.24 4.48
CA GLU A 28 -2.90 -11.95 4.87
C GLU A 28 -3.47 -12.77 3.72
N THR A 29 -3.64 -12.14 2.57
CA THR A 29 -4.22 -12.77 1.38
C THR A 29 -3.34 -13.91 0.91
N SER A 30 -2.01 -13.76 0.97
CA SER A 30 -1.07 -14.82 0.61
C SER A 30 -1.17 -16.02 1.55
N ILE A 31 -1.20 -15.76 2.86
CA ILE A 31 -1.25 -16.76 3.91
C ILE A 31 -2.58 -17.54 3.86
N ILE A 32 -3.71 -16.84 3.74
CA ILE A 32 -5.06 -17.42 3.85
C ILE A 32 -5.51 -17.99 2.50
N LYS A 33 -5.46 -17.18 1.44
CA LYS A 33 -6.04 -17.50 0.13
C LYS A 33 -5.01 -18.04 -0.88
N GLY A 34 -3.73 -17.91 -0.59
CA GLY A 34 -2.62 -18.45 -1.37
C GLY A 34 -2.11 -17.50 -2.46
N PHE A 35 -1.02 -17.92 -3.11
CA PHE A 35 -0.26 -17.13 -4.08
C PHE A 35 -1.11 -16.44 -5.15
N ARG A 36 -1.95 -17.19 -5.88
CA ARG A 36 -2.74 -16.63 -6.99
C ARG A 36 -3.70 -15.53 -6.53
N ALA A 37 -4.29 -15.67 -5.34
CA ALA A 37 -5.20 -14.68 -4.79
C ALA A 37 -4.46 -13.40 -4.38
N ALA A 38 -3.29 -13.55 -3.75
CA ALA A 38 -2.43 -12.43 -3.39
C ALA A 38 -1.88 -11.70 -4.62
N LEU A 39 -1.46 -12.44 -5.66
CA LEU A 39 -0.98 -11.84 -6.90
C LEU A 39 -2.07 -11.02 -7.59
N VAL A 40 -3.31 -11.50 -7.63
CA VAL A 40 -4.44 -10.73 -8.21
C VAL A 40 -4.74 -9.48 -7.38
N PHE A 41 -4.67 -9.57 -6.06
CA PHE A 41 -4.78 -8.39 -5.20
C PHE A 41 -3.66 -7.38 -5.51
N ASP A 42 -2.43 -7.86 -5.63
CA ASP A 42 -1.23 -7.04 -5.91
C ASP A 42 -1.27 -6.38 -7.30
N LEU A 43 -1.79 -7.07 -8.32
CA LEU A 43 -2.05 -6.46 -9.61
C LEU A 43 -3.06 -5.30 -9.53
N GLY A 44 -4.03 -5.39 -8.62
CA GLY A 44 -4.93 -4.27 -8.30
C GLY A 44 -4.18 -3.09 -7.69
N VAL A 45 -3.24 -3.35 -6.78
CA VAL A 45 -2.36 -2.33 -6.18
C VAL A 45 -1.55 -1.63 -7.26
N VAL A 46 -0.89 -2.41 -8.14
CA VAL A 46 -0.12 -1.88 -9.27
C VAL A 46 -0.96 -0.99 -10.18
N LEU A 47 -2.22 -1.33 -10.44
CA LEU A 47 -3.10 -0.45 -11.20
C LEU A 47 -3.29 0.90 -10.50
N GLY A 48 -3.42 0.91 -9.16
CA GLY A 48 -3.46 2.14 -8.37
C GLY A 48 -2.14 2.92 -8.42
N ASP A 49 -1.00 2.23 -8.46
CA ASP A 49 0.31 2.88 -8.61
C ASP A 49 0.44 3.53 -9.97
N VAL A 50 0.07 2.82 -11.05
CA VAL A 50 0.07 3.36 -12.42
C VAL A 50 -0.84 4.60 -12.50
N PHE A 51 -2.01 4.56 -11.85
CA PHE A 51 -2.90 5.71 -11.75
C PHE A 51 -2.21 6.91 -11.09
N PHE A 52 -1.55 6.71 -9.94
CA PHE A 52 -0.85 7.80 -9.26
C PHE A 52 0.42 8.28 -9.96
N ILE A 53 1.19 7.38 -10.57
CA ILE A 53 2.33 7.75 -11.43
C ILE A 53 1.85 8.63 -12.58
N THR A 54 0.71 8.31 -13.19
CA THR A 54 0.13 9.11 -14.27
C THR A 54 -0.27 10.51 -13.78
N ILE A 55 -0.91 10.59 -12.61
CA ILE A 55 -1.24 11.88 -11.97
C ILE A 55 0.02 12.67 -11.63
N ALA A 56 1.04 12.01 -11.10
CA ALA A 56 2.31 12.63 -10.75
C ALA A 56 3.03 13.17 -11.99
N TYR A 57 3.02 12.41 -13.09
CA TYR A 57 3.67 12.77 -14.35
C TYR A 57 2.96 13.90 -15.10
N LEU A 58 1.64 13.83 -15.21
CA LEU A 58 0.83 14.87 -15.88
C LEU A 58 0.54 16.07 -14.97
N GLY A 59 0.77 15.92 -13.66
CA GLY A 59 0.49 16.93 -12.68
C GLY A 59 1.42 18.12 -12.82
N SER A 60 0.85 19.33 -12.91
CA SER A 60 1.64 20.55 -12.78
C SER A 60 2.24 20.64 -11.37
N TYR A 61 3.38 21.32 -11.23
CA TYR A 61 3.98 21.61 -9.92
C TYR A 61 2.97 22.20 -8.92
N ARG A 62 2.01 23.02 -9.39
CA ARG A 62 0.93 23.58 -8.57
C ARG A 62 -0.08 22.54 -8.09
N LEU A 63 -0.44 21.57 -8.93
CA LEU A 63 -1.29 20.43 -8.55
C LEU A 63 -0.58 19.56 -7.51
N ILE A 64 0.71 19.31 -7.71
CA ILE A 64 1.52 18.52 -6.80
C ILE A 64 1.60 19.19 -5.42
N GLN A 65 1.83 20.50 -5.38
CA GLN A 65 1.90 21.27 -4.15
C GLN A 65 0.55 21.37 -3.44
N SER A 66 -0.55 21.58 -4.18
CA SER A 66 -1.89 21.65 -3.59
C SER A 66 -2.40 20.30 -3.07
N LEU A 67 -1.92 19.18 -3.60
CA LEU A 67 -2.23 17.82 -3.10
C LEU A 67 -1.39 17.48 -1.86
N ASN A 68 -0.12 17.89 -1.82
CA ASN A 68 0.76 17.64 -0.68
C ASN A 68 0.37 18.46 0.56
N ASP A 69 -0.13 19.68 0.35
CA ASP A 69 -0.59 20.57 1.43
C ASP A 69 -2.06 20.34 1.82
N ASN A 70 -2.78 19.45 1.14
CA ASN A 70 -4.20 19.20 1.42
C ASN A 70 -4.39 18.26 2.60
N SER A 71 -4.40 18.84 3.79
CA SER A 71 -4.84 18.23 5.06
C SER A 71 -6.15 17.43 4.92
N SER A 72 -7.07 17.87 4.07
CA SER A 72 -8.34 17.20 3.78
C SER A 72 -8.18 15.79 3.18
N LEU A 73 -7.17 15.56 2.32
CA LEU A 73 -6.94 14.26 1.69
C LEU A 73 -6.40 13.23 2.70
N PHE A 74 -5.54 13.67 3.61
CA PHE A 74 -5.05 12.84 4.71
C PHE A 74 -6.18 12.44 5.66
N ILE A 75 -7.04 13.39 6.03
CA ILE A 75 -8.22 13.11 6.88
C ILE A 75 -9.18 12.14 6.17
N PHE A 76 -9.48 12.37 4.89
CA PHE A 76 -10.39 11.52 4.11
C PHE A 76 -9.87 10.09 3.97
N GLY A 77 -8.62 9.92 3.53
CA GLY A 77 -7.98 8.60 3.41
C GLY A 77 -7.89 7.88 4.75
N GLY A 78 -7.55 8.63 5.81
CA GLY A 78 -7.50 8.11 7.18
C GLY A 78 -8.85 7.63 7.70
N PHE A 79 -9.93 8.37 7.42
CA PHE A 79 -11.29 7.97 7.82
C PHE A 79 -11.74 6.69 7.10
N ILE A 80 -11.49 6.57 5.79
CA ILE A 80 -11.85 5.35 5.05
C ILE A 80 -11.04 4.15 5.56
N MET A 81 -9.73 4.32 5.79
CA MET A 81 -8.89 3.26 6.35
C MET A 81 -9.33 2.84 7.74
N MET A 82 -9.67 3.80 8.60
CA MET A 82 -10.20 3.50 9.93
C MET A 82 -11.54 2.77 9.86
N ALA A 83 -12.47 3.21 9.01
CA ALA A 83 -13.74 2.55 8.80
C ALA A 83 -13.57 1.11 8.28
N TYR A 84 -12.66 0.91 7.31
CA TYR A 84 -12.35 -0.41 6.79
C TYR A 84 -11.75 -1.33 7.86
N GLY A 85 -10.78 -0.82 8.63
CA GLY A 85 -10.19 -1.53 9.77
C GLY A 85 -11.25 -1.90 10.81
N PHE A 86 -12.15 -0.99 11.14
CA PHE A 86 -13.23 -1.20 12.11
C PHE A 86 -14.24 -2.26 11.63
N VAL A 87 -14.72 -2.16 10.38
CA VAL A 87 -15.64 -3.15 9.80
C VAL A 87 -14.98 -4.53 9.74
N SER A 88 -13.72 -4.59 9.31
CA SER A 88 -12.92 -5.82 9.32
C SER A 88 -12.81 -6.42 10.72
N PHE A 89 -12.53 -5.59 11.74
CA PHE A 89 -12.41 -6.00 13.13
C PHE A 89 -13.72 -6.61 13.65
N LEU A 90 -14.86 -5.97 13.37
CA LEU A 90 -16.17 -6.50 13.76
C LEU A 90 -16.50 -7.82 13.06
N GLY A 91 -16.12 -7.97 11.78
CA GLY A 91 -16.27 -9.20 11.01
C GLY A 91 -15.56 -10.41 11.66
N THR A 92 -14.36 -10.20 12.23
CA THR A 92 -13.62 -11.29 12.89
C THR A 92 -14.37 -11.92 14.07
N LYS A 93 -15.20 -11.15 14.79
CA LYS A 93 -15.98 -11.68 15.93
C LYS A 93 -17.06 -12.68 15.51
N LYS A 94 -17.60 -12.55 14.29
CA LYS A 94 -18.59 -13.48 13.73
C LYS A 94 -17.92 -14.80 13.33
N GLU A 95 -16.74 -14.75 12.72
CA GLU A 95 -15.98 -15.95 12.30
C GLU A 95 -15.58 -16.85 13.48
N LYS A 96 -15.34 -16.30 14.68
CA LYS A 96 -15.08 -17.10 15.90
C LYS A 96 -16.25 -18.00 16.33
N LYS A 97 -17.49 -17.67 15.91
CA LYS A 97 -18.72 -18.40 16.29
C LYS A 97 -19.19 -19.40 15.23
N VAL A 98 -18.51 -19.48 14.09
CA VAL A 98 -18.98 -20.20 12.90
C VAL A 98 -18.33 -21.59 12.82
N ASN A 99 -19.15 -22.61 12.56
CA ASN A 99 -18.75 -24.00 12.32
C ASN A 99 -17.65 -24.08 11.24
N THR A 100 -16.67 -24.95 11.44
CA THR A 100 -15.49 -25.16 10.55
C THR A 100 -15.86 -25.33 9.07
N LYS A 101 -16.99 -25.97 8.76
CA LYS A 101 -17.47 -26.22 7.38
C LYS A 101 -17.76 -24.95 6.55
N THR A 102 -18.17 -23.86 7.20
CA THR A 102 -18.50 -22.58 6.53
C THR A 102 -17.26 -21.71 6.30
N ILE A 103 -16.26 -21.84 7.18
CA ILE A 103 -14.95 -21.19 7.02
C ILE A 103 -14.22 -21.80 5.82
N ASP A 104 -14.31 -23.13 5.64
CA ASP A 104 -13.76 -23.80 4.47
C ASP A 104 -14.35 -23.26 3.15
N ASN A 105 -15.66 -23.04 3.06
CA ASN A 105 -16.29 -22.49 1.86
C ASN A 105 -15.88 -21.03 1.54
N GLU A 106 -15.65 -20.19 2.54
CA GLU A 106 -15.12 -18.82 2.35
C GLU A 106 -13.63 -18.79 2.00
N ILE A 107 -12.83 -19.73 2.54
CA ILE A 107 -11.43 -19.94 2.14
C ILE A 107 -11.35 -20.46 0.69
N ILE A 108 -12.33 -21.28 0.27
CA ILE A 108 -12.37 -21.90 -1.07
C ILE A 108 -12.89 -20.93 -2.14
N LYS A 109 -13.81 -20.00 -1.83
CA LYS A 109 -14.28 -18.99 -2.80
C LYS A 109 -13.22 -17.90 -3.05
N LYS A 110 -12.42 -18.10 -4.09
CA LYS A 110 -11.47 -17.12 -4.62
C LYS A 110 -12.20 -16.10 -5.49
N ASN A 111 -12.84 -15.11 -4.87
CA ASN A 111 -13.36 -13.95 -5.60
C ASN A 111 -12.18 -13.08 -6.09
N TYR A 112 -11.58 -13.47 -7.21
CA TYR A 112 -10.40 -12.79 -7.78
C TYR A 112 -10.72 -11.35 -8.19
N LEU A 113 -11.86 -11.09 -8.83
CA LEU A 113 -12.27 -9.73 -9.17
C LEU A 113 -12.43 -8.85 -7.93
N GLY A 114 -13.08 -9.38 -6.88
CA GLY A 114 -13.19 -8.67 -5.62
C GLY A 114 -11.83 -8.39 -4.97
N LEU A 115 -10.87 -9.30 -5.09
CA LEU A 115 -9.51 -9.09 -4.58
C LEU A 115 -8.73 -8.03 -5.38
N PHE A 116 -8.88 -8.03 -6.71
CA PHE A 116 -8.28 -7.02 -7.58
C PHE A 116 -8.76 -5.62 -7.22
N PHE A 117 -10.09 -5.41 -7.19
CA PHE A 117 -10.65 -4.11 -6.81
C PHE A 117 -10.33 -3.74 -5.36
N LYS A 118 -10.29 -4.72 -4.46
CA LYS A 118 -9.84 -4.48 -3.08
C LYS A 118 -8.41 -3.92 -3.04
N GLY A 119 -7.48 -4.49 -3.81
CA GLY A 119 -6.11 -3.99 -3.92
C GLY A 119 -6.05 -2.58 -4.51
N PHE A 120 -6.75 -2.37 -5.62
CA PHE A 120 -6.85 -1.07 -6.29
C PHE A 120 -7.37 0.05 -5.38
N PHE A 121 -8.53 -0.14 -4.77
CA PHE A 121 -9.12 0.88 -3.90
C PHE A 121 -8.28 1.11 -2.64
N LEU A 122 -7.73 0.04 -2.03
CA LEU A 122 -6.86 0.20 -0.87
C LEU A 122 -5.61 1.01 -1.20
N ASN A 123 -5.07 0.86 -2.41
CA ASN A 123 -3.94 1.66 -2.87
C ASN A 123 -4.35 3.13 -3.10
N ILE A 124 -5.48 3.38 -3.76
CA ILE A 124 -6.00 4.74 -4.01
C ILE A 124 -6.33 5.50 -2.73
N ILE A 125 -6.93 4.83 -1.74
CA ILE A 125 -7.27 5.47 -0.46
C ILE A 125 -6.00 5.80 0.35
N ASN A 126 -4.90 5.10 0.11
CA ASN A 126 -3.62 5.34 0.76
C ASN A 126 -2.91 6.56 0.15
N ILE A 127 -3.21 7.75 0.67
CA ILE A 127 -2.60 9.01 0.22
C ILE A 127 -1.07 9.01 0.30
N GLY A 128 -0.48 8.20 1.19
CA GLY A 128 0.97 8.04 1.29
C GLY A 128 1.60 7.52 -0.01
N VAL A 129 0.87 6.74 -0.80
CA VAL A 129 1.32 6.21 -2.09
C VAL A 129 1.41 7.33 -3.13
N LEU A 130 0.40 8.21 -3.19
CA LEU A 130 0.48 9.41 -4.03
C LEU A 130 1.68 10.28 -3.64
N GLY A 131 1.84 10.56 -2.34
CA GLY A 131 2.98 11.33 -1.82
C GLY A 131 4.33 10.71 -2.18
N PHE A 132 4.44 9.38 -2.10
CA PHE A 132 5.63 8.64 -2.52
C PHE A 132 5.92 8.84 -4.02
N TRP A 133 4.94 8.64 -4.90
CA TRP A 133 5.15 8.81 -6.34
C TRP A 133 5.49 10.26 -6.72
N LEU A 134 4.90 11.24 -6.03
CA LEU A 134 5.25 12.65 -6.15
C LEU A 134 6.71 12.92 -5.73
N ALA A 135 7.15 12.36 -4.61
CA ALA A 135 8.53 12.51 -4.15
C ALA A 135 9.52 11.89 -5.15
N VAL A 136 9.21 10.70 -5.67
CA VAL A 136 10.04 10.01 -6.68
C VAL A 136 10.15 10.85 -7.95
N ILE A 137 9.03 11.35 -8.48
CA ILE A 137 9.07 12.12 -9.74
C ILE A 137 9.78 13.46 -9.57
N ILE A 138 9.62 14.15 -8.44
CA ILE A 138 10.35 15.39 -8.15
C ILE A 138 11.86 15.12 -8.03
N SER A 139 12.24 14.00 -7.40
CA SER A 139 13.64 13.67 -7.15
C SER A 139 14.38 13.13 -8.38
N VAL A 140 13.69 12.35 -9.22
CA VAL A 140 14.30 11.59 -10.33
C VAL A 140 13.91 12.17 -11.69
N GLY A 141 12.70 12.70 -11.84
CA GLY A 141 12.20 13.28 -13.09
C GLY A 141 13.15 14.31 -13.74
N PRO A 142 13.69 15.30 -13.00
CA PRO A 142 14.68 16.24 -13.54
C PRO A 142 15.95 15.56 -14.07
N LYS A 143 16.41 14.47 -13.44
CA LYS A 143 17.59 13.69 -13.86
C LYS A 143 17.34 12.87 -15.13
N LEU A 144 16.07 12.61 -15.43
CA LEU A 144 15.61 11.97 -16.66
C LEU A 144 15.23 13.00 -17.73
N GLU A 145 15.49 14.29 -17.49
CA GLU A 145 15.15 15.42 -18.36
C GLU A 145 13.65 15.50 -18.70
N MET A 146 12.81 14.84 -17.90
CA MET A 146 11.39 14.63 -18.19
C MET A 146 11.12 14.04 -19.58
N GLU A 147 12.08 13.33 -20.16
CA GLU A 147 11.90 12.66 -21.43
C GLU A 147 10.98 11.45 -21.26
N THR A 148 9.83 11.44 -21.95
CA THR A 148 8.77 10.43 -21.78
C THR A 148 9.30 9.00 -21.84
N SER A 149 10.20 8.70 -22.78
CA SER A 149 10.72 7.32 -22.96
C SER A 149 11.54 6.86 -21.75
N ARG A 150 12.36 7.75 -21.17
CA ARG A 150 13.22 7.48 -20.02
C ARG A 150 12.41 7.39 -18.74
N VAL A 151 11.45 8.28 -18.55
CA VAL A 151 10.52 8.26 -17.40
C VAL A 151 9.69 6.98 -17.40
N LEU A 152 9.13 6.59 -18.54
CA LEU A 152 8.41 5.31 -18.66
C LEU A 152 9.33 4.12 -18.37
N THR A 153 10.54 4.10 -18.94
CA THR A 153 11.53 3.03 -18.71
C THR A 153 11.86 2.89 -17.22
N PHE A 154 12.08 4.02 -16.54
CA PHE A 154 12.34 4.06 -15.11
C PHE A 154 11.15 3.49 -14.31
N PHE A 155 9.93 4.00 -14.50
CA PHE A 155 8.78 3.54 -13.71
C PHE A 155 8.39 2.09 -14.01
N ILE A 156 8.49 1.63 -15.26
CA ILE A 156 8.30 0.22 -15.60
C ILE A 156 9.33 -0.64 -14.86
N SER A 157 10.59 -0.21 -14.80
CA SER A 157 11.63 -0.92 -14.04
C SER A 157 11.31 -0.99 -12.55
N VAL A 158 10.83 0.11 -11.96
CA VAL A 158 10.38 0.15 -10.55
C VAL A 158 9.26 -0.86 -10.31
N ILE A 159 8.20 -0.84 -11.14
CA ILE A 159 7.03 -1.72 -11.00
C ILE A 159 7.40 -3.19 -11.21
N ILE A 160 8.21 -3.51 -12.22
CA ILE A 160 8.66 -4.89 -12.46
C ILE A 160 9.50 -5.39 -11.28
N THR A 161 10.41 -4.56 -10.77
CA THR A 161 11.24 -4.93 -9.61
C THR A 161 10.36 -5.14 -8.38
N TYR A 162 9.45 -4.20 -8.10
CA TYR A 162 8.46 -4.29 -7.02
C TYR A 162 7.67 -5.60 -7.08
N LEU A 163 7.00 -5.89 -8.21
CA LEU A 163 6.23 -7.11 -8.42
C LEU A 163 7.07 -8.39 -8.29
N SER A 164 8.33 -8.34 -8.72
CA SER A 164 9.23 -9.51 -8.63
C SER A 164 9.57 -9.82 -7.17
N ILE A 165 9.90 -8.81 -6.38
CA ILE A 165 10.17 -8.96 -4.95
C ILE A 165 8.87 -9.34 -4.20
N ASP A 166 7.73 -8.80 -4.60
CA ASP A 166 6.42 -9.16 -4.04
C ASP A 166 6.08 -10.62 -4.31
N CYS A 167 6.35 -11.15 -5.51
CA CYS A 167 6.20 -12.57 -5.79
C CYS A 167 7.01 -13.44 -4.81
N ILE A 168 8.24 -13.06 -4.50
CA ILE A 168 9.07 -13.77 -3.51
C ILE A 168 8.42 -13.68 -2.12
N LYS A 169 8.03 -12.49 -1.68
CA LYS A 169 7.37 -12.28 -0.38
C LYS A 169 6.06 -13.04 -0.26
N ILE A 170 5.23 -13.04 -1.30
CA ILE A 170 3.98 -13.80 -1.37
C ILE A 170 4.31 -15.30 -1.28
N ALA A 171 5.30 -15.80 -2.02
CA ALA A 171 5.69 -17.20 -1.98
C ALA A 171 6.16 -17.63 -0.58
N LEU A 172 6.97 -16.80 0.10
CA LEU A 172 7.42 -17.03 1.47
C LEU A 172 6.26 -16.98 2.46
N ALA A 173 5.40 -15.97 2.39
CA ALA A 173 4.25 -15.82 3.27
C ALA A 173 3.28 -17.01 3.15
N LYS A 174 3.04 -17.50 1.92
CA LYS A 174 2.20 -18.68 1.68
C LYS A 174 2.71 -19.92 2.43
N GLN A 175 4.02 -20.07 2.65
CA GLN A 175 4.57 -21.22 3.37
C GLN A 175 4.01 -21.30 4.80
N LEU A 176 3.64 -20.17 5.41
CA LEU A 176 3.02 -20.11 6.74
C LEU A 176 1.58 -20.62 6.76
N LYS A 177 0.98 -20.96 5.61
CA LYS A 177 -0.39 -21.48 5.51
C LYS A 177 -0.62 -22.73 6.38
N HIS A 178 0.39 -23.60 6.54
CA HIS A 178 0.26 -24.79 7.40
C HIS A 178 0.04 -24.46 8.88
N LYS A 179 0.39 -23.25 9.33
CA LYS A 179 0.16 -22.76 10.70
C LYS A 179 -1.20 -22.04 10.86
N MET A 180 -2.01 -21.98 9.80
CA MET A 180 -3.27 -21.23 9.79
C MET A 180 -4.44 -22.06 10.30
N THR A 181 -4.46 -22.29 11.61
CA THR A 181 -5.65 -22.77 12.31
C THR A 181 -6.70 -21.65 12.39
N PRO A 182 -8.00 -21.95 12.58
CA PRO A 182 -9.03 -20.93 12.72
C PRO A 182 -8.70 -19.86 13.77
N THR A 183 -8.08 -20.27 14.89
CA THR A 183 -7.62 -19.35 15.95
C THR A 183 -6.51 -18.42 15.47
N ASN A 184 -5.55 -18.92 14.67
CA ASN A 184 -4.45 -18.11 14.15
C ASN A 184 -4.92 -17.16 13.03
N ILE A 185 -5.81 -17.62 12.15
CA ILE A 185 -6.48 -16.77 11.15
C ILE A 185 -7.20 -15.61 11.83
N TYR A 186 -7.95 -15.91 12.89
CA TYR A 186 -8.63 -14.89 13.69
C TYR A 186 -7.66 -13.86 14.28
N LYS A 187 -6.55 -14.31 14.88
CA LYS A 187 -5.53 -13.42 15.46
C LYS A 187 -4.89 -12.52 14.41
N ILE A 188 -4.54 -13.07 13.24
CA ILE A 188 -3.92 -12.32 12.14
C ILE A 188 -4.88 -11.27 11.60
N LYS A 189 -6.10 -11.67 11.21
CA LYS A 189 -7.12 -10.74 10.72
C LYS A 189 -7.36 -9.61 11.72
N ARG A 190 -7.52 -9.95 12.99
CA ARG A 190 -7.75 -8.96 14.06
C ARG A 190 -6.56 -8.02 14.23
N GLY A 191 -5.33 -8.53 14.20
CA GLY A 191 -4.12 -7.72 14.25
C GLY A 191 -4.04 -6.74 13.09
N ILE A 192 -4.30 -7.21 11.88
CA ILE A 192 -4.31 -6.36 10.67
C ILE A 192 -5.40 -5.29 10.76
N SER A 193 -6.60 -5.63 11.21
CA SER A 193 -7.66 -4.65 11.43
C SER A 193 -7.22 -3.54 12.41
N VAL A 194 -6.51 -3.89 13.49
CA VAL A 194 -5.98 -2.92 14.45
C VAL A 194 -4.91 -2.04 13.82
N VAL A 195 -3.98 -2.64 13.08
CA VAL A 195 -2.94 -1.88 12.36
C VAL A 195 -3.57 -0.89 11.37
N LEU A 196 -4.60 -1.29 10.64
CA LEU A 196 -5.32 -0.41 9.71
C LEU A 196 -6.02 0.75 10.43
N MET A 197 -6.62 0.51 11.60
CA MET A 197 -7.20 1.56 12.42
C MET A 197 -6.11 2.53 12.94
N ILE A 198 -4.95 2.02 13.35
CA ILE A 198 -3.80 2.85 13.77
C ILE A 198 -3.33 3.73 12.60
N PHE A 199 -3.11 3.17 11.41
CA PHE A 199 -2.73 3.97 10.25
C PHE A 199 -3.81 5.00 9.90
N GLY A 200 -5.10 4.63 9.98
CA GLY A 200 -6.21 5.56 9.77
C GLY A 200 -6.18 6.73 10.75
N LEU A 201 -5.97 6.45 12.04
CA LEU A 201 -5.78 7.48 13.08
C LEU A 201 -4.57 8.37 12.78
N VAL A 202 -3.42 7.78 12.47
CA VAL A 202 -2.19 8.52 12.16
C VAL A 202 -2.40 9.47 10.99
N LEU A 203 -3.08 9.05 9.93
CA LEU A 203 -3.40 9.92 8.78
C LEU A 203 -4.35 11.06 9.16
N ILE A 204 -5.38 10.79 9.99
CA ILE A 204 -6.28 11.83 10.49
C ILE A 204 -5.52 12.84 11.34
N PHE A 205 -4.66 12.38 12.27
CA PHE A 205 -3.83 13.26 13.08
C PHE A 205 -2.88 14.10 12.23
N GLN A 206 -2.22 13.50 11.24
CA GLN A 206 -1.34 14.22 10.31
C GLN A 206 -2.08 15.29 9.50
N GLY A 207 -3.32 15.02 9.09
CA GLY A 207 -4.14 16.00 8.40
C GLY A 207 -4.72 17.08 9.33
N TRP A 208 -4.97 16.77 10.60
CA TRP A 208 -5.54 17.74 11.55
C TRP A 208 -4.50 18.68 12.16
N PHE A 209 -3.25 18.24 12.30
CA PHE A 209 -2.15 19.00 12.92
C PHE A 209 -0.94 19.19 11.97
N PRO A 210 -1.08 19.96 10.89
CA PRO A 210 0.02 20.19 9.95
C PRO A 210 1.19 21.01 10.56
N GLU A 211 0.94 21.83 11.60
CA GLU A 211 1.98 22.66 12.25
C GLU A 211 2.99 21.85 13.09
N GLU A 212 2.57 20.76 13.74
CA GLU A 212 3.50 19.86 14.47
C GLU A 212 4.49 19.19 13.52
N LYS A 213 4.08 18.96 12.27
CA LYS A 213 4.94 18.43 11.19
C LYS A 213 6.10 19.37 10.88
N GLN A 214 5.88 20.69 10.95
CA GLN A 214 6.94 21.70 10.82
C GLN A 214 7.80 21.78 12.08
N MET A 215 7.22 21.69 13.28
CA MET A 215 7.99 21.73 14.53
C MET A 215 8.94 20.52 14.70
N VAL A 216 8.47 19.31 14.37
CA VAL A 216 9.31 18.10 14.40
C VAL A 216 10.42 18.18 13.35
N LYS A 217 10.11 18.63 12.12
CA LYS A 217 11.12 18.82 11.07
C LYS A 217 12.18 19.86 11.49
N ASN A 218 11.76 20.98 12.07
CA ASN A 218 12.65 22.01 12.59
C ASN A 218 13.48 21.55 13.80
N ALA A 219 12.96 20.62 14.62
CA ALA A 219 13.69 20.03 15.73
C ALA A 219 14.77 19.06 15.24
N PHE A 220 14.49 18.23 14.23
CA PHE A 220 15.50 17.37 13.59
C PHE A 220 16.58 18.18 12.87
N GLU A 221 16.22 19.23 12.13
CA GLU A 221 17.21 20.13 11.48
C GLU A 221 18.10 20.90 12.47
N LYS A 222 17.66 21.05 13.74
CA LYS A 222 18.47 21.61 14.82
C LYS A 222 19.39 20.60 15.51
N ILE A 223 19.14 19.31 15.36
CA ILE A 223 19.97 18.23 15.92
C ILE A 223 21.08 17.85 14.91
N ASP A 224 20.81 18.01 13.61
CA ASP A 224 21.77 17.76 12.53
C ASP A 224 22.68 18.98 12.20
N LYS A 225 22.58 20.07 12.98
CA LYS A 225 23.49 21.23 12.95
C LYS A 225 24.37 21.26 14.20
#